data_AF-A0AAV4M5F4-F1
#
_entry.id   AF-A0AAV4M5F4-F1
#
_cell.length_a   1.000
_cell.length_b   1.000
_cell.length_c   1.000
_cell.angle_alpha   90.00
_cell.angle_beta   90.00
_cell.angle_gamma   90.00
#
_symmetry.space_group_name_H-M   'P 1'
#
loop_
_entity.id
_entity.type
_entity.pdbx_description
1 polymer ?
#
loop_
_entity_poly.entity_id
_entity_poly.type
_entity_poly.pdbx_seq_one_letter_code
_entity_poly.pdbx_strand_id
1 'polypeptide(L)'
;MIAYTSDFIPRLVYIFVTSDNQTLDGYINNSLSYFDANHFSDETRPYQKELDNVTVPVCRYQDYRNPPNQTDQYELNMKYWHIFAARLSFVVVFEHLVFFITSILAYMIPDIPKSVQQKIMRKRHLAREALYKTEAEEARTILETTEETLTGEGDSVILPC
;
A
#
# COMPACT_ATOMS: atom_id res chain seq x y z
N MET A 1 1.88 -11.33 -1.32
CA MET A 1 1.86 -12.81 -1.12
C MET A 1 1.31 -13.54 -2.35
N ILE A 2 0.10 -13.19 -2.82
CA ILE A 2 -0.58 -13.86 -3.96
C ILE A 2 0.29 -13.95 -5.23
N ALA A 3 1.07 -12.93 -5.58
CA ALA A 3 1.87 -12.95 -6.82
C ALA A 3 3.02 -13.99 -6.83
N TYR A 4 3.57 -14.31 -5.66
CA TYR A 4 4.77 -15.15 -5.54
C TYR A 4 4.47 -16.57 -5.05
N THR A 5 3.49 -16.73 -4.15
CA THR A 5 3.13 -18.05 -3.60
C THR A 5 1.98 -18.72 -4.34
N SER A 6 1.25 -17.99 -5.19
CA SER A 6 0.13 -18.55 -5.98
C SER A 6 0.58 -18.93 -7.39
N ASP A 7 -0.01 -20.00 -7.89
CA ASP A 7 0.12 -20.46 -9.28
C ASP A 7 -0.78 -19.68 -10.25
N PHE A 8 -1.42 -18.60 -9.78
CA PHE A 8 -2.33 -17.79 -10.58
C PHE A 8 -1.64 -17.11 -11.77
N ILE A 9 -0.53 -16.41 -11.53
CA ILE A 9 0.21 -15.67 -12.57
C ILE A 9 0.76 -16.60 -13.67
N PRO A 10 1.51 -17.67 -13.36
CA PRO A 10 2.02 -18.56 -14.40
C PRO A 10 0.92 -19.27 -15.20
N ARG A 11 -0.23 -19.61 -14.60
CA ARG A 11 -1.40 -20.14 -15.34
C ARG A 11 -2.01 -19.11 -16.27
N LEU A 12 -2.12 -17.86 -15.82
CA LEU A 12 -2.63 -16.76 -16.63
C LEU A 12 -1.72 -16.50 -17.83
N VAL A 13 -0.41 -16.42 -17.60
CA VAL A 13 0.59 -16.26 -18.67
C VAL A 13 0.51 -17.43 -19.64
N TYR A 14 0.35 -18.66 -19.17
CA TYR A 14 0.18 -19.82 -20.05
C TYR A 14 -1.03 -19.68 -20.97
N ILE A 15 -2.21 -19.36 -20.41
CA ILE A 15 -3.45 -19.19 -21.19
C ILE A 15 -3.28 -18.12 -22.28
N PHE A 16 -2.65 -16.99 -21.95
CA PHE A 16 -2.59 -15.84 -22.87
C PHE A 16 -1.41 -15.87 -23.85
N VAL A 17 -0.29 -16.50 -23.48
CA VAL A 17 0.96 -16.42 -24.25
C VAL A 17 1.33 -17.76 -24.91
N THR A 18 0.97 -18.88 -24.29
CA THR A 18 1.44 -20.22 -24.73
C THR A 18 0.32 -21.12 -25.23
N SER A 19 -0.90 -20.97 -24.72
CA SER A 19 -2.02 -21.85 -25.06
C SER A 19 -2.67 -21.44 -26.38
N ASP A 20 -2.76 -22.37 -27.33
CA ASP A 20 -3.40 -22.14 -28.63
C ASP A 20 -4.93 -21.95 -28.49
N ASN A 21 -5.54 -22.64 -27.53
CA ASN A 21 -6.99 -22.65 -27.30
C ASN A 21 -7.43 -21.85 -26.07
N GLN A 22 -6.51 -21.10 -25.45
CA GLN A 22 -6.75 -20.37 -24.19
C GLN A 22 -7.23 -21.25 -23.03
N THR A 23 -6.93 -22.54 -23.08
CA THR A 23 -7.25 -23.52 -22.03
C THR A 23 -5.99 -23.84 -21.23
N LEU A 24 -6.17 -24.45 -20.06
CA LEU A 24 -5.06 -25.00 -19.26
C LEU A 24 -4.60 -26.38 -19.75
N ASP A 25 -5.08 -26.84 -20.90
CA ASP A 25 -4.67 -28.13 -21.42
C ASP A 25 -3.17 -28.11 -21.72
N GLY A 26 -2.46 -29.15 -21.29
CA GLY A 26 -1.00 -29.22 -21.37
C GLY A 26 -0.23 -28.31 -20.40
N TYR A 27 -0.88 -27.53 -19.53
CA TYR A 27 -0.20 -26.60 -18.61
C TYR A 27 0.87 -27.31 -17.75
N ILE A 28 0.52 -28.46 -17.17
CA ILE A 28 1.44 -29.25 -16.33
C ILE A 28 2.65 -29.72 -17.14
N ASN A 29 2.46 -30.17 -18.38
CA ASN A 29 3.60 -30.57 -19.22
C ASN A 29 4.48 -29.38 -19.59
N ASN A 30 3.92 -28.17 -19.69
CA ASN A 30 4.67 -26.94 -19.99
C ASN A 30 5.36 -26.32 -18.76
N SER A 31 4.81 -26.50 -17.55
CA SER A 31 5.38 -25.98 -16.30
C SER A 31 6.44 -26.90 -15.67
N LEU A 32 6.72 -28.03 -16.30
CA LEU A 32 7.74 -28.98 -15.88
C LEU A 32 8.95 -28.92 -16.81
N SER A 33 10.14 -28.90 -16.20
CA SER A 33 11.43 -29.01 -16.88
C SER A 33 11.95 -30.46 -16.82
N TYR A 34 12.67 -30.86 -17.87
CA TYR A 34 13.27 -32.19 -17.96
C TYR A 34 14.68 -32.20 -17.36
N PHE A 35 14.98 -33.22 -16.57
CA PHE A 35 16.29 -33.46 -15.97
C PHE A 35 16.77 -34.88 -16.30
N ASP A 36 18.02 -35.02 -16.75
CA ASP A 36 18.60 -36.34 -17.03
C ASP A 36 19.15 -36.92 -15.73
N ALA A 37 18.71 -38.12 -15.35
CA ALA A 37 19.14 -38.75 -14.10
C ALA A 37 20.63 -39.12 -14.10
N ASN A 38 21.30 -39.12 -15.25
CA ASN A 38 22.75 -39.34 -15.33
C ASN A 38 23.56 -38.10 -14.97
N HIS A 39 22.96 -36.91 -15.00
CA HIS A 39 23.63 -35.64 -14.68
C HIS A 39 23.67 -35.33 -13.18
N PHE A 40 23.18 -36.22 -12.31
CA PHE A 40 23.37 -36.09 -10.86
C PHE A 40 24.85 -36.29 -10.49
N SER A 41 25.38 -35.37 -9.68
CA SER A 41 26.68 -35.54 -9.03
C SER A 41 26.66 -36.72 -8.08
N ASP A 42 27.82 -37.34 -7.82
CA ASP A 42 27.89 -38.53 -6.98
C ASP A 42 27.38 -38.29 -5.54
N GLU A 43 27.44 -37.06 -5.05
CA GLU A 43 26.94 -36.65 -3.73
C GLU A 43 25.42 -36.42 -3.68
N THR A 44 24.79 -36.00 -4.79
CA THR A 44 23.37 -35.62 -4.84
C THR A 44 22.48 -36.69 -5.46
N ARG A 45 23.10 -37.76 -5.97
CA ARG A 45 22.41 -38.85 -6.65
C ARG A 45 21.50 -39.60 -5.67
N PRO A 46 20.24 -39.89 -6.06
CA PRO A 46 19.35 -40.67 -5.21
C PRO A 46 19.86 -42.11 -5.04
N TYR A 47 19.72 -42.65 -3.83
CA TYR A 47 20.06 -44.03 -3.50
C TYR A 47 19.25 -45.05 -4.31
N GLN A 48 18.00 -44.70 -4.63
CA GLN A 48 17.11 -45.51 -5.44
C GLN A 48 16.93 -44.87 -6.81
N LYS A 49 17.50 -45.50 -7.85
CA LYS A 49 17.34 -45.09 -9.26
C LYS A 49 16.14 -45.73 -9.94
N GLU A 50 15.51 -46.70 -9.28
CA GLU A 50 14.43 -47.50 -9.82
C GLU A 50 13.11 -47.14 -9.18
N LEU A 51 12.15 -46.79 -10.02
CA LEU A 51 10.75 -46.67 -9.65
C LEU A 51 10.05 -47.92 -10.22
N ASP A 52 9.43 -48.73 -9.37
CA ASP A 52 8.77 -49.99 -9.76
C ASP A 52 9.67 -50.96 -10.55
N ASN A 53 10.92 -51.15 -10.12
CA ASN A 53 11.96 -51.96 -10.79
C ASN A 53 12.32 -51.48 -12.21
N VAL A 54 12.01 -50.23 -12.55
CA VAL A 54 12.39 -49.61 -13.82
C VAL A 54 13.34 -48.45 -13.54
N THR A 55 14.52 -48.47 -14.18
CA THR A 55 15.45 -47.34 -14.14
C THR A 55 14.83 -46.13 -14.83
N VAL A 56 14.70 -45.01 -14.11
CA VAL A 56 14.13 -43.77 -14.67
C VAL A 56 15.25 -42.95 -15.32
N PRO A 57 15.29 -42.81 -16.66
CA PRO A 57 16.37 -42.07 -17.33
C PRO A 57 16.20 -40.55 -17.21
N VAL A 58 14.95 -40.06 -17.14
CA VAL A 58 14.63 -38.64 -17.15
C VAL A 58 13.56 -38.33 -16.10
N CYS A 59 13.85 -37.36 -15.24
CA CYS A 59 12.93 -36.85 -14.23
C CYS A 59 12.35 -35.51 -14.66
N ARG A 60 11.19 -35.14 -14.11
CA ARG A 60 10.57 -33.83 -14.33
C ARG A 60 10.44 -33.08 -13.00
N TYR A 61 10.75 -31.79 -13.01
CA TYR A 61 10.63 -30.92 -11.83
C TYR A 61 9.97 -29.60 -12.22
N GLN A 62 9.34 -28.95 -11.25
CA GLN A 62 8.62 -27.69 -11.47
C GLN A 62 9.62 -26.54 -11.59
N ASP A 63 9.99 -26.20 -12.83
CA ASP A 63 10.83 -25.05 -13.16
C ASP A 63 10.69 -24.71 -14.66
N TYR A 64 11.22 -23.57 -15.09
CA TYR A 64 11.22 -23.09 -16.47
C TYR A 64 12.65 -23.03 -17.04
N ARG A 65 13.26 -24.21 -17.19
CA ARG A 65 14.62 -24.39 -17.68
C ARG A 65 14.66 -25.17 -18.99
N ASN A 66 15.77 -25.03 -19.70
CA ASN A 66 15.97 -25.75 -20.94
C ASN A 66 16.22 -27.26 -20.70
N PRO A 67 15.70 -28.14 -21.58
CA PRO A 67 15.95 -29.56 -21.55
C PRO A 67 17.43 -29.93 -21.77
N PRO A 68 17.84 -31.17 -21.42
CA PRO A 68 19.21 -31.64 -21.59
C PRO A 68 19.72 -31.69 -23.04
N ASN A 69 18.81 -31.68 -24.04
CA ASN A 69 19.16 -31.81 -25.45
C ASN A 69 19.43 -30.46 -26.16
N GLN A 70 19.57 -29.37 -25.40
CA GLN A 70 19.87 -28.04 -25.95
C GLN A 70 21.27 -27.56 -25.50
N THR A 71 21.88 -26.67 -26.29
CA THR A 71 23.22 -26.12 -26.02
C THR A 71 23.31 -25.43 -24.66
N ASP A 72 22.24 -24.75 -24.26
CA ASP A 72 22.03 -24.02 -23.01
C ASP A 72 21.26 -24.89 -21.98
N GLN A 73 21.67 -26.15 -21.83
CA GLN A 73 21.04 -27.12 -20.94
C GLN A 73 20.92 -26.61 -19.50
N TYR A 74 19.74 -26.81 -18.90
CA TYR A 74 19.42 -26.42 -17.52
C TYR A 74 19.51 -24.92 -17.21
N GLU A 75 19.78 -24.07 -18.19
CA GLU A 75 19.66 -22.62 -18.04
C GLU A 75 18.19 -22.18 -18.05
N LEU A 76 17.94 -20.97 -17.54
CA LEU A 76 16.61 -20.39 -17.50
C LEU A 76 16.16 -20.01 -18.91
N ASN A 77 14.99 -20.52 -19.30
CA ASN A 77 14.41 -20.21 -20.61
C ASN A 77 13.71 -18.83 -20.58
N MET A 78 13.47 -18.23 -21.74
CA MET A 78 12.64 -17.02 -21.90
C MET A 78 11.26 -17.10 -21.22
N LYS A 79 10.66 -18.29 -21.11
CA LYS A 79 9.41 -18.51 -20.36
C LYS A 79 9.51 -18.04 -18.91
N TYR A 80 10.64 -18.30 -18.25
CA TYR A 80 10.91 -17.84 -16.89
C TYR A 80 10.81 -16.32 -16.81
N TRP A 81 11.47 -15.62 -17.73
CA TRP A 81 11.53 -14.16 -17.77
C TRP A 81 10.18 -13.52 -18.01
N HIS A 82 9.35 -14.09 -18.88
CA HIS A 82 7.98 -13.62 -19.08
C HIS A 82 7.14 -13.73 -17.80
N ILE A 83 7.23 -14.86 -17.10
CA ILE A 83 6.48 -15.07 -15.84
C ILE A 83 7.03 -14.15 -14.75
N PHE A 84 8.35 -13.96 -14.68
CA PHE A 84 8.98 -13.04 -13.75
C PHE A 84 8.51 -11.59 -13.96
N ALA A 85 8.54 -11.12 -15.21
CA ALA A 85 8.05 -9.78 -15.57
C ALA A 85 6.56 -9.62 -15.26
N ALA A 86 5.73 -10.63 -15.56
CA ALA A 86 4.30 -10.62 -15.25
C ALA A 86 4.02 -10.59 -13.73
N ARG A 87 4.83 -11.28 -12.92
CA ARG A 87 4.72 -11.20 -11.46
C ARG A 87 5.04 -9.80 -10.95
N LEU A 88 6.10 -9.18 -11.47
CA LEU A 88 6.49 -7.82 -11.09
C LEU A 88 5.42 -6.81 -11.49
N SER A 89 4.91 -6.88 -12.72
CA SER A 89 3.87 -5.96 -13.19
C SER A 89 2.57 -6.10 -12.39
N PHE A 90 2.16 -7.33 -12.05
CA PHE A 90 1.00 -7.57 -11.21
C PHE A 90 1.14 -6.92 -9.83
N VAL A 91 2.32 -7.00 -9.20
CA VAL A 91 2.57 -6.37 -7.90
C VAL A 91 2.42 -4.85 -8.02
N VAL A 92 3.06 -4.23 -9.01
CA VAL A 92 2.97 -2.79 -9.23
C VAL A 92 1.53 -2.34 -9.47
N VAL A 93 0.80 -2.99 -10.37
CA VAL A 93 -0.60 -2.63 -10.66
C VAL A 93 -1.50 -2.78 -9.43
N PHE A 94 -1.35 -3.90 -8.70
CA PHE A 94 -2.16 -4.16 -7.51
C PHE A 94 -1.86 -3.15 -6.39
N GLU A 95 -0.60 -2.80 -6.20
CA GLU A 95 -0.18 -1.77 -5.25
C GLU A 95 -0.82 -0.42 -5.59
N HIS A 96 -0.71 0.04 -6.84
CA HIS A 96 -1.32 1.29 -7.28
C HIS A 96 -2.85 1.28 -7.14
N LEU A 97 -3.49 0.15 -7.41
CA LEU A 97 -4.93 -0.02 -7.23
C LEU A 97 -5.34 0.13 -5.75
N VAL A 98 -4.62 -0.52 -4.84
CA VAL A 98 -4.88 -0.41 -3.40
C VAL A 98 -4.63 1.02 -2.91
N PHE A 99 -3.54 1.67 -3.35
CA PHE A 99 -3.29 3.08 -3.02
C PHE A 99 -4.39 4.00 -3.55
N PHE A 100 -4.88 3.76 -4.76
CA PHE A 100 -5.98 4.54 -5.33
C PHE A 100 -7.27 4.35 -4.53
N ILE A 101 -7.65 3.12 -4.21
CA ILE A 101 -8.87 2.82 -3.43
C ILE A 101 -8.77 3.43 -2.03
N THR A 102 -7.64 3.27 -1.35
CA THR A 102 -7.43 3.86 -0.02
C THR A 102 -7.44 5.39 -0.05
N SER A 103 -6.89 6.00 -1.11
CA SER A 103 -6.97 7.45 -1.33
C SER A 103 -8.42 7.92 -1.53
N ILE A 104 -9.22 7.19 -2.30
CA ILE A 104 -10.65 7.47 -2.47
C ILE A 104 -11.38 7.34 -1.12
N LEU A 105 -11.09 6.30 -0.35
CA LEU A 105 -11.72 6.09 0.96
C LEU A 105 -11.36 7.22 1.94
N ALA A 106 -10.10 7.65 1.97
CA ALA A 106 -9.66 8.79 2.75
C ALA A 106 -10.33 10.11 2.28
N TYR A 107 -10.59 10.25 0.98
CA TYR A 107 -11.33 11.39 0.45
C TYR A 107 -12.83 11.34 0.81
N MET A 108 -13.45 10.15 0.77
CA MET A 108 -14.88 9.97 1.05
C MET A 108 -15.22 10.10 2.53
N ILE A 109 -14.34 9.66 3.43
CA ILE A 109 -14.53 9.74 4.88
C ILE A 109 -13.64 10.88 5.39
N PRO A 110 -14.12 12.12 5.47
CA PRO A 110 -13.33 13.19 6.08
C PRO A 110 -13.09 12.86 7.56
N ASP A 111 -11.84 12.95 7.99
CA ASP A 111 -11.39 12.65 9.36
C ASP A 111 -12.15 13.40 10.45
N ILE A 112 -12.82 14.51 10.09
CA ILE A 112 -13.64 15.30 11.00
C ILE A 112 -15.11 15.22 10.56
N PRO A 113 -15.99 14.54 11.33
CA PRO A 113 -17.40 14.53 11.04
C PRO A 113 -17.97 15.95 11.17
N LYS A 114 -18.91 16.32 10.28
CA LYS A 114 -19.51 17.68 10.22
C LYS A 114 -20.06 18.16 11.58
N SER A 115 -20.54 17.25 12.42
CA SER A 115 -21.05 17.56 13.76
C SER A 115 -19.97 18.13 14.70
N VAL A 116 -18.71 17.68 14.55
CA VAL A 116 -17.57 18.21 15.32
C VAL A 116 -17.15 19.58 14.78
N GLN A 117 -17.15 19.77 13.46
CA GLN A 117 -16.89 21.09 12.86
C GLN A 117 -17.89 22.14 13.35
N GLN A 118 -19.18 21.81 13.40
CA GLN A 118 -20.22 22.69 13.93
C GLN A 118 -19.99 23.02 15.41
N LYS A 119 -19.61 22.03 16.22
CA LYS A 119 -19.27 22.26 17.64
C LYS A 119 -18.05 23.16 17.80
N ILE A 120 -17.01 22.98 16.97
CA ILE A 120 -15.82 23.84 16.98
C ILE A 120 -16.19 25.28 16.60
N MET A 121 -16.95 25.47 15.54
CA MET A 121 -17.38 26.80 15.09
C MET A 121 -18.23 27.51 16.15
N ARG A 122 -19.16 26.79 16.78
CA ARG A 122 -19.98 27.32 17.87
C ARG A 122 -19.13 27.73 19.08
N LYS A 123 -18.19 26.89 19.52
CA LYS A 123 -17.29 27.23 20.62
C LYS A 123 -16.45 28.46 20.29
N ARG A 124 -15.96 28.57 19.05
CA ARG A 124 -15.15 29.71 18.59
C ARG A 124 -15.95 31.01 18.57
N HIS A 125 -17.23 30.94 18.18
CA HIS A 125 -18.13 32.09 18.20
C HIS A 125 -18.40 32.57 19.64
N LEU A 126 -18.79 31.65 20.54
CA LEU A 126 -19.05 31.97 21.94
C LEU A 126 -17.80 32.53 22.65
N ALA A 127 -16.62 31.99 22.36
CA ALA A 127 -15.36 32.50 22.91
C ALA A 127 -15.07 33.94 22.44
N ARG A 128 -15.39 34.26 21.17
CA ARG A 128 -15.21 35.60 20.62
C ARG A 128 -16.20 36.61 21.22
N GLU A 129 -17.46 36.21 21.41
CA GLU A 129 -18.45 37.06 22.09
C GLU A 129 -18.07 37.34 23.54
N ALA A 130 -17.51 36.35 24.25
CA ALA A 130 -17.02 36.54 25.62
C ALA A 130 -15.91 37.60 25.67
N LEU A 131 -14.93 37.54 24.76
CA LEU A 131 -13.85 38.53 24.67
C LEU A 131 -14.36 39.96 24.37
N TYR A 132 -15.31 40.11 23.43
CA TYR A 132 -15.85 41.45 23.13
C TYR A 132 -16.62 42.05 24.30
N LYS A 133 -17.33 41.23 25.08
CA LYS A 133 -18.03 41.70 26.28
C LYS A 133 -17.05 42.15 27.35
N THR A 134 -15.97 41.40 27.57
CA THR A 134 -14.93 41.80 28.53
C THR A 134 -14.24 43.10 28.10
N GLU A 135 -13.89 43.25 26.81
CA GLU A 135 -13.30 44.49 26.29
C GLU A 135 -14.27 45.70 26.41
N ALA A 136 -15.56 45.49 26.16
CA ALA A 136 -16.57 46.54 26.28
C ALA A 136 -16.85 46.94 27.75
N GLU A 137 -16.81 45.97 28.67
CA GLU A 137 -16.90 46.22 30.11
C GLU A 137 -15.67 46.98 30.61
N GLU A 138 -14.45 46.55 30.25
CA GLU A 138 -13.21 47.27 30.58
C GLU A 138 -13.21 48.71 30.06
N ALA A 139 -13.61 48.93 28.80
CA ALA A 139 -13.71 50.28 28.22
C ALA A 139 -14.74 51.16 28.96
N ARG A 140 -15.88 50.59 29.39
CA ARG A 140 -16.86 51.31 30.21
C ARG A 140 -16.30 51.69 31.57
N THR A 141 -15.62 50.78 32.26
CA THR A 141 -15.01 51.04 33.57
C THR A 141 -13.93 52.12 33.48
N ILE A 142 -13.15 52.16 32.40
CA ILE A 142 -12.15 53.23 32.14
C ILE A 142 -12.83 54.59 31.93
N LEU A 143 -13.95 54.64 31.20
CA LEU A 143 -14.69 55.89 31.00
C LEU A 143 -15.30 56.41 32.31
N GLU A 144 -15.89 55.55 33.13
CA GLU A 144 -16.39 55.93 34.47
C GLU A 144 -15.27 56.42 35.38
N THR A 145 -14.12 55.73 35.43
CA THR A 145 -12.97 56.21 36.22
C THR A 145 -12.40 57.52 35.68
N THR A 146 -12.39 57.74 34.36
CA THR A 146 -11.95 59.02 33.78
C THR A 146 -12.95 60.14 34.09
N GLU A 147 -14.25 59.86 34.09
CA GLU A 147 -15.30 60.81 34.47
C GLU A 147 -15.26 61.14 35.98
N GLU A 148 -15.00 60.15 36.84
CA GLU A 148 -14.73 60.35 38.27
C GLU A 148 -13.42 61.14 38.51
N THR A 149 -12.38 60.93 37.69
CA THR A 149 -11.13 61.70 37.78
C THR A 149 -11.35 63.16 37.32
N LEU A 150 -12.14 63.37 36.27
CA LEU A 150 -12.49 64.71 35.77
C LEU A 150 -13.45 65.47 36.72
N THR A 151 -14.27 64.76 37.49
CA THR A 151 -15.13 65.35 38.52
C THR A 151 -14.41 65.52 39.86
N GLY A 152 -13.38 64.72 40.14
CA GLY A 152 -12.46 64.86 41.29
C GLY A 152 -11.40 65.97 41.12
N GLU A 153 -11.06 66.35 39.90
CA GLU A 153 -10.20 67.52 39.60
C GLU A 153 -10.97 68.86 39.74
N GLY A 154 -12.19 68.84 40.30
CA GLY A 154 -13.00 70.01 40.63
C GLY A 154 -12.79 70.57 42.04
N ASP A 155 -12.15 69.83 42.96
CA ASP A 155 -12.08 70.16 44.39
C ASP A 155 -10.63 70.36 44.91
N SER A 156 -9.76 71.01 44.14
CA SER A 156 -8.52 71.56 44.71
C SER A 156 -7.98 72.81 43.99
N VAL A 157 -8.76 73.89 43.99
CA VAL A 157 -8.18 75.24 43.85
C VAL A 157 -8.80 76.18 44.89
N ILE A 158 -8.23 76.17 46.09
CA ILE A 158 -8.25 77.33 46.99
C ILE A 158 -6.78 77.73 47.25
N LEU A 159 -6.50 78.97 46.85
CA LEU A 159 -5.27 79.77 46.94
C LEU A 159 -4.82 80.05 48.41
N PRO A 160 -3.64 80.65 48.63
CA PRO A 160 -2.75 80.40 49.76
C PRO A 160 -3.10 81.18 51.02
N CYS A 161 -2.57 80.67 52.14
CA CYS A 161 -1.83 81.43 53.14
C CYS A 161 -0.49 80.71 53.37
#